data_AF-X1PKG5-F1
#
_entry.id   AF-X1PKG5-F1
#
_cell.length_a   1.000
_cell.length_b   1.000
_cell.length_c   1.000
_cell.angle_alpha   90.00
_cell.angle_beta   90.00
_cell.angle_gamma   90.00
#
_symmetry.space_group_name_H-M   'P 1'
#
loop_
_entity.id
_entity.type
_entity.pdbx_description
1 polymer ?
#
loop_
_entity_poly.entity_id
_entity_poly.type
_entity_poly.pdbx_seq_one_letter_code
_entity_poly.pdbx_strand_id
1 'polypeptide(L)'
;SEISKIYWLNKIYPGEIREADMGGDFHIHDLNILSVYCVGWDLYDLLLQGFKGVPGKVESKPAKHFRSALGHIVNFFYTLQGEAAGAQAFSNFDTLLAPFIKYDKLNYKEVKQALQEFVFNINVPTRVGFQAPFTNITLDLIVPKYYADQGVVIGGKVQSKTYKDFQEEINTFNKALFEVMMEGDAKGRVFTFPIPTYNITKDFDWENPNLDGLWHMTG
;
A
#
# COMPACT_ATOMS: atom_id res chain seq x y z
N SER A 1 24.38 5.59 -0.31
CA SER A 1 25.69 6.01 -0.84
C SER A 1 26.62 6.30 0.31
N GLU A 2 27.90 5.92 0.21
CA GLU A 2 28.93 6.27 1.20
C GLU A 2 29.06 7.80 1.38
N ILE A 3 28.80 8.55 0.31
CA ILE A 3 28.80 10.02 0.31
C ILE A 3 27.70 10.58 1.24
N SER A 4 26.49 10.01 1.20
CA SER A 4 25.37 10.44 2.05
C SER A 4 25.68 10.22 3.52
N LYS A 5 26.29 9.06 3.86
CA LYS A 5 26.70 8.74 5.23
C LYS A 5 27.72 9.75 5.76
N ILE A 6 28.75 10.03 4.96
CA ILE A 6 29.77 11.02 5.29
C ILE A 6 29.13 12.40 5.51
N TYR A 7 28.19 12.80 4.65
CA TYR A 7 27.49 14.07 4.79
C TYR A 7 26.69 14.16 6.09
N TRP A 8 25.86 13.15 6.41
CA TRP A 8 25.13 13.09 7.68
C TRP A 8 26.05 13.28 8.89
N LEU A 9 27.11 12.48 8.96
CA LEU A 9 28.00 12.41 10.12
C LEU A 9 28.92 13.64 10.25
N ASN A 10 29.21 14.37 9.17
CA ASN A 10 30.14 15.50 9.20
C ASN A 10 29.48 16.87 9.03
N LYS A 11 28.24 16.94 8.55
CA LYS A 11 27.54 18.21 8.27
C LYS A 11 26.24 18.37 9.04
N ILE A 12 25.56 17.28 9.40
CA ILE A 12 24.24 17.37 10.05
C ILE A 12 24.34 17.01 11.53
N TYR A 13 24.94 15.87 11.87
CA TYR A 13 25.09 15.46 13.26
C TYR A 13 26.29 16.15 13.94
N PRO A 14 26.18 16.44 15.25
CA PRO A 14 27.31 16.85 16.07
C PRO A 14 28.44 15.81 16.10
N GLY A 15 29.64 16.26 16.46
CA GLY A 15 30.85 15.42 16.49
C GLY A 15 30.73 14.22 17.43
N GLU A 16 30.08 14.40 18.57
CA GLU A 16 29.88 13.39 19.60
C GLU A 16 29.00 12.23 19.10
N ILE A 17 27.97 12.53 18.30
CA ILE A 17 27.10 11.52 17.68
C ILE A 17 27.88 10.71 16.65
N ARG A 18 28.69 11.37 15.82
CA ARG A 18 29.55 10.68 14.84
C ARG A 18 30.54 9.75 15.52
N GLU A 19 31.19 10.22 16.57
CA GLU A 19 32.19 9.43 17.30
C GLU A 19 31.57 8.18 17.92
N ALA A 20 30.37 8.29 18.48
CA ALA A 20 29.64 7.15 19.05
C ALA A 20 29.16 6.14 17.99
N ASP A 21 28.63 6.58 16.83
CA ASP A 21 28.27 5.68 15.71
C ASP A 21 29.50 4.97 15.14
N MET A 22 30.61 5.69 14.97
CA MET A 22 31.87 5.12 14.47
C MET A 22 32.56 4.20 15.48
N GLY A 23 32.42 4.49 16.78
CA GLY A 23 32.92 3.68 17.89
C GLY A 23 32.09 2.41 18.13
N GLY A 24 30.89 2.33 17.57
CA GLY A 24 29.97 1.20 17.74
C GLY A 24 29.18 1.24 19.04
N ASP A 25 29.11 2.39 19.73
CA ASP A 25 28.32 2.57 20.95
C ASP A 25 26.81 2.47 20.64
N PHE A 26 26.42 2.90 19.44
CA PHE A 26 25.11 2.63 18.83
C PHE A 26 25.22 2.62 17.29
N HIS A 27 24.14 2.25 16.62
CA HIS A 27 24.05 2.24 15.16
C HIS A 27 22.96 3.18 14.67
N ILE A 28 23.32 4.13 13.79
CA ILE A 28 22.34 4.95 13.08
C ILE A 28 21.97 4.27 11.77
N HIS A 29 20.71 3.87 11.67
CA HIS A 29 20.17 3.20 10.49
C HIS A 29 20.09 4.13 9.27
N ASP A 30 20.21 3.56 8.08
CA ASP A 30 19.84 4.17 6.80
C ASP A 30 20.50 5.51 6.43
N LEU A 31 21.73 5.73 6.93
CA LEU A 31 22.57 6.89 6.55
C LEU A 31 22.93 6.95 5.05
N ASN A 32 22.61 5.91 4.28
CA ASN A 32 22.85 5.82 2.85
C ASN A 32 21.93 6.73 2.02
N ILE A 33 20.83 7.25 2.58
CA ILE A 33 19.91 8.20 1.94
C ILE A 33 19.77 9.48 2.78
N LEU A 34 19.62 10.63 2.12
CA LEU A 34 19.31 11.90 2.77
C LEU A 34 17.81 12.12 2.75
N SER A 35 17.08 11.31 3.51
CA SER A 35 15.64 11.41 3.62
C SER A 35 15.12 10.84 4.93
N VAL A 36 13.80 10.78 5.07
CA VAL A 36 13.08 10.10 6.14
C VAL A 36 13.20 8.57 6.01
N TYR A 37 12.89 7.86 7.10
CA TYR A 37 12.94 6.40 7.15
C TYR A 37 11.77 5.75 6.39
N CYS A 38 10.58 5.64 7.00
CA CYS A 38 9.39 5.05 6.40
C CYS A 38 8.25 6.06 6.31
N VAL A 39 7.28 5.82 5.43
CA VAL A 39 6.10 6.69 5.28
C VAL A 39 4.82 5.88 5.13
N GLY A 40 3.82 6.21 5.95
CA GLY A 40 2.44 5.81 5.74
C GLY A 40 1.70 6.93 5.02
N TRP A 41 1.11 6.61 3.87
CA TRP A 41 0.42 7.56 3.02
C TRP A 41 -1.09 7.48 3.17
N ASP A 42 -1.75 8.60 2.89
CA ASP A 42 -3.20 8.67 2.84
C ASP A 42 -3.71 8.30 1.43
N LEU A 43 -4.25 7.10 1.31
CA LEU A 43 -4.88 6.65 0.06
C LEU A 43 -6.12 7.48 -0.28
N TYR A 44 -6.83 8.01 0.73
CA TYR A 44 -7.99 8.86 0.51
C TYR A 44 -7.59 10.12 -0.27
N ASP A 45 -6.48 10.77 0.11
CA ASP A 45 -5.96 11.93 -0.61
C ASP A 45 -5.58 11.60 -2.06
N LEU A 46 -4.91 10.47 -2.30
CA LEU A 46 -4.58 10.02 -3.66
C LEU A 46 -5.85 9.80 -4.52
N LEU A 47 -6.90 9.21 -3.94
CA LEU A 47 -8.18 9.00 -4.60
C LEU A 47 -8.96 10.32 -4.84
N LEU A 48 -8.76 11.33 -3.99
CA LEU A 48 -9.40 12.63 -4.09
C LEU A 48 -8.69 13.55 -5.10
N GLN A 49 -7.36 13.59 -5.05
CA GLN A 49 -6.53 14.55 -5.77
C GLN A 49 -5.96 14.02 -7.09
N GLY A 50 -5.79 12.70 -7.20
CA GLY A 50 -5.02 12.08 -8.27
C GLY A 50 -3.51 12.18 -8.01
N PHE A 51 -2.71 11.70 -8.96
CA PHE A 51 -1.26 11.69 -8.79
C PHE A 51 -0.64 12.95 -9.41
N LYS A 52 -0.23 13.90 -8.57
CA LYS A 52 0.19 15.25 -8.96
C LYS A 52 1.14 15.88 -7.93
N GLY A 53 1.62 17.10 -8.20
CA GLY A 53 2.31 17.94 -7.21
C GLY A 53 3.75 18.33 -7.56
N VAL A 54 4.28 17.88 -8.71
CA VAL A 54 5.65 18.21 -9.14
C VAL A 54 5.61 19.10 -10.39
N PRO A 55 6.03 20.38 -10.30
CA PRO A 55 6.02 21.29 -11.44
C PRO A 55 6.80 20.74 -12.64
N GLY A 56 6.18 20.83 -13.83
CA GLY A 56 6.80 20.38 -15.08
C GLY A 56 6.88 18.86 -15.27
N LYS A 57 6.24 18.07 -14.39
CA LYS A 57 6.07 16.62 -14.56
C LYS A 57 4.64 16.28 -14.98
N VAL A 58 4.47 15.08 -15.53
CA VAL A 58 3.16 14.56 -15.90
C VAL A 58 2.33 14.32 -14.64
N GLU A 59 1.06 14.70 -14.67
CA GLU A 59 0.11 14.51 -13.58
C GLU A 59 -1.11 13.71 -14.08
N SER A 60 -1.74 12.96 -13.18
CA SER A 60 -2.94 12.15 -13.45
C SER A 60 -4.11 12.65 -12.62
N LYS A 61 -5.27 12.85 -13.27
CA LYS A 61 -6.54 13.14 -12.56
C LYS A 61 -6.94 11.96 -11.68
N PRO A 62 -7.76 12.15 -10.63
CA PRO A 62 -8.29 11.08 -9.80
C PRO A 62 -8.84 9.88 -10.59
N ALA A 63 -8.57 8.67 -10.09
CA ALA A 63 -9.01 7.43 -10.72
C ALA A 63 -10.55 7.29 -10.70
N LYS A 64 -11.13 6.89 -11.83
CA LYS A 64 -12.58 6.63 -11.96
C LYS A 64 -12.95 5.15 -11.94
N HIS A 65 -11.97 4.28 -12.16
CA HIS A 65 -12.14 2.83 -12.31
C HIS A 65 -11.15 2.08 -11.42
N PHE A 66 -11.53 0.89 -10.98
CA PHE A 66 -10.77 0.07 -10.03
C PHE A 66 -9.33 -0.18 -10.49
N ARG A 67 -9.17 -0.60 -11.74
CA ARG A 67 -7.84 -0.85 -12.34
C ARG A 67 -6.99 0.41 -12.41
N SER A 68 -7.58 1.56 -12.71
CA SER A 68 -6.86 2.83 -12.72
C SER A 68 -6.41 3.24 -11.32
N ALA A 69 -7.23 2.98 -10.28
CA ALA A 69 -6.86 3.26 -8.89
C ALA A 69 -5.67 2.39 -8.47
N LEU A 70 -5.69 1.09 -8.75
CA LEU A 70 -4.56 0.18 -8.50
C LEU A 70 -3.30 0.60 -9.27
N GLY A 71 -3.45 1.02 -10.53
CA GLY A 71 -2.32 1.52 -11.33
C GLY A 71 -1.70 2.81 -10.77
N HIS A 72 -2.52 3.73 -10.25
CA HIS A 72 -2.02 4.92 -9.55
C HIS A 72 -1.21 4.53 -8.30
N ILE A 73 -1.69 3.57 -7.52
CA ILE A 73 -1.01 3.09 -6.31
C ILE A 73 0.34 2.47 -6.67
N VAL A 74 0.43 1.66 -7.73
CA VAL A 74 1.69 1.12 -8.23
C VAL A 74 2.66 2.24 -8.60
N ASN A 75 2.23 3.18 -9.43
CA ASN A 75 3.06 4.31 -9.84
C ASN A 75 3.49 5.17 -8.66
N PHE A 76 2.61 5.36 -7.68
CA PHE A 76 2.87 6.12 -6.47
C PHE A 76 3.97 5.45 -5.63
N PHE A 77 3.85 4.16 -5.35
CA PHE A 77 4.89 3.41 -4.63
C PHE A 77 6.24 3.44 -5.35
N TYR A 78 6.27 3.20 -6.66
CA TYR A 78 7.53 3.26 -7.42
C TYR A 78 8.14 4.65 -7.50
N THR A 79 7.32 5.70 -7.51
CA THR A 79 7.84 7.08 -7.54
C THR A 79 8.44 7.46 -6.19
N LEU A 80 7.76 7.11 -5.09
CA LEU A 80 8.17 7.52 -3.75
C LEU A 80 9.15 6.57 -3.06
N GLN A 81 9.41 5.37 -3.60
CA GLN A 81 10.43 4.47 -3.06
C GLN A 81 11.83 5.12 -2.99
N GLY A 82 12.12 6.07 -3.88
CA GLY A 82 13.40 6.80 -3.87
C GLY A 82 13.45 7.97 -2.88
N GLU A 83 12.31 8.30 -2.28
CA GLU A 83 12.15 9.46 -1.40
C GLU A 83 12.13 9.07 0.09
N ALA A 84 12.20 7.78 0.43
CA ALA A 84 12.39 7.31 1.81
C ALA A 84 13.29 6.07 1.83
N ALA A 85 13.93 5.80 2.97
CA ALA A 85 14.85 4.67 3.09
C ALA A 85 14.15 3.30 3.18
N GLY A 86 12.97 3.28 3.77
CA GLY A 86 12.27 2.08 4.21
C GLY A 86 10.89 1.94 3.57
N ALA A 87 9.99 1.33 4.33
CA ALA A 87 8.68 0.91 3.86
C ALA A 87 7.77 2.10 3.49
N GLN A 88 6.99 1.87 2.43
CA GLN A 88 5.92 2.74 1.97
C GLN A 88 4.59 2.01 2.19
N ALA A 89 3.66 2.62 2.92
CA ALA A 89 2.44 1.95 3.33
C ALA A 89 1.18 2.71 2.94
N PHE A 90 0.11 1.96 2.64
CA PHE A 90 -1.26 2.48 2.63
C PHE A 90 -2.11 1.74 3.66
N SER A 91 -2.92 2.49 4.41
CA SER A 91 -3.91 1.93 5.33
C SER A 91 -5.31 1.94 4.71
N ASN A 92 -6.24 1.16 5.29
CA ASN A 92 -7.64 1.07 4.86
C ASN A 92 -7.81 0.67 3.39
N PHE A 93 -6.92 -0.18 2.89
CA PHE A 93 -6.74 -0.42 1.46
C PHE A 93 -7.98 -1.05 0.81
N ASP A 94 -8.56 -2.06 1.45
CA ASP A 94 -9.81 -2.70 1.04
C ASP A 94 -11.00 -1.77 1.19
N THR A 95 -11.15 -1.10 2.34
CA THR A 95 -12.24 -0.13 2.60
C THR A 95 -12.29 0.96 1.54
N LEU A 96 -11.16 1.57 1.22
CA LEU A 96 -11.08 2.70 0.30
C LEU A 96 -11.26 2.30 -1.17
N LEU A 97 -10.92 1.06 -1.54
CA LEU A 97 -10.97 0.59 -2.93
C LEU A 97 -12.19 -0.24 -3.28
N ALA A 98 -12.81 -0.93 -2.31
CA ALA A 98 -14.00 -1.75 -2.52
C ALA A 98 -15.16 -1.01 -3.23
N PRO A 99 -15.42 0.30 -3.00
CA PRO A 99 -16.48 1.01 -3.72
C PRO A 99 -16.34 0.98 -5.25
N PHE A 100 -15.11 0.97 -5.78
CA PHE A 100 -14.90 0.87 -7.22
C PHE A 100 -15.46 -0.43 -7.81
N ILE A 101 -15.44 -1.54 -7.07
CA ILE A 101 -16.00 -2.84 -7.52
C ILE A 101 -17.49 -2.68 -7.87
N LYS A 102 -18.26 -2.04 -6.98
CA LYS A 102 -19.70 -1.81 -7.19
C LYS A 102 -19.96 -0.82 -8.33
N TYR A 103 -19.22 0.28 -8.36
CA TYR A 103 -19.41 1.36 -9.34
C TYR A 103 -19.05 0.92 -10.76
N ASP A 104 -18.00 0.11 -10.91
CA ASP A 104 -17.61 -0.49 -12.19
C ASP A 104 -18.43 -1.74 -12.54
N LYS A 105 -19.28 -2.22 -11.62
CA LYS A 105 -20.11 -3.44 -11.75
C LYS A 105 -19.26 -4.68 -12.04
N LEU A 106 -18.11 -4.78 -11.37
CA LEU A 106 -17.16 -5.87 -11.59
C LEU A 106 -17.70 -7.17 -10.99
N ASN A 107 -17.54 -8.24 -11.74
CA ASN A 107 -17.72 -9.58 -11.21
C ASN A 107 -16.44 -10.07 -10.51
N TYR A 108 -16.56 -11.18 -9.76
CA TYR A 108 -15.45 -11.76 -9.01
C TYR A 108 -14.18 -12.01 -9.84
N LYS A 109 -14.32 -12.52 -11.07
CA LYS A 109 -13.16 -12.81 -11.94
C LYS A 109 -12.43 -11.54 -12.34
N GLU A 110 -13.17 -10.46 -12.58
CA GLU A 110 -12.59 -9.16 -12.93
C GLU A 110 -11.86 -8.52 -11.75
N VAL A 111 -12.41 -8.65 -10.54
CA VAL A 111 -11.76 -8.20 -9.29
C VAL A 111 -10.46 -8.96 -9.06
N LYS A 112 -10.51 -10.30 -9.10
CA LYS A 112 -9.33 -11.15 -8.94
C LYS A 112 -8.25 -10.84 -9.98
N GLN A 113 -8.64 -10.68 -11.24
CA GLN A 113 -7.70 -10.32 -12.30
C GLN A 113 -7.03 -8.96 -12.05
N ALA A 114 -7.78 -7.95 -11.62
CA ALA A 114 -7.23 -6.63 -11.33
C ALA A 114 -6.27 -6.65 -10.12
N LEU A 115 -6.58 -7.43 -9.08
CA LEU A 115 -5.69 -7.61 -7.92
C LEU A 115 -4.44 -8.42 -8.27
N GLN A 116 -4.56 -9.45 -9.11
CA GLN A 116 -3.41 -10.18 -9.65
C GLN A 116 -2.47 -9.24 -10.40
N GLU A 117 -3.01 -8.40 -11.28
CA GLU A 117 -2.21 -7.40 -12.00
C GLU A 117 -1.50 -6.45 -11.03
N PHE A 118 -2.19 -5.96 -9.99
CA PHE A 118 -1.59 -5.12 -8.96
C PHE A 118 -0.42 -5.82 -8.25
N VAL A 119 -0.63 -7.03 -7.73
CA VAL A 119 0.39 -7.81 -7.03
C VAL A 119 1.57 -8.10 -7.95
N PHE A 120 1.34 -8.44 -9.22
CA PHE A 120 2.43 -8.73 -10.14
C PHE A 120 3.26 -7.47 -10.40
N ASN A 121 2.61 -6.34 -10.68
CA ASN A 121 3.32 -5.10 -11.01
C ASN A 121 4.14 -4.54 -9.83
N ILE A 122 3.67 -4.70 -8.59
CA ILE A 122 4.40 -4.21 -7.42
C ILE A 122 5.61 -5.10 -7.05
N ASN A 123 5.65 -6.34 -7.53
CA ASN A 123 6.77 -7.27 -7.29
C ASN A 123 7.79 -7.30 -8.44
N VAL A 124 7.55 -6.65 -9.58
CA VAL A 124 8.51 -6.61 -10.70
C VAL A 124 9.51 -5.49 -10.47
N PRO A 125 10.79 -5.75 -10.11
CA PRO A 125 11.75 -4.69 -9.82
C PRO A 125 11.98 -3.80 -11.04
N THR A 126 11.58 -2.53 -10.97
CA THR A 126 11.80 -1.57 -12.06
C THR A 126 12.97 -0.63 -11.75
N ARG A 127 13.98 -0.64 -12.64
CA ARG A 127 15.14 0.26 -12.88
C ARG A 127 15.98 0.84 -11.73
N VAL A 128 15.50 1.02 -10.50
CA VAL A 128 16.26 1.63 -9.40
C VAL A 128 16.58 0.56 -8.36
N GLY A 129 17.86 0.23 -8.19
CA GLY A 129 18.32 -0.71 -7.16
C GLY A 129 18.05 -2.20 -7.40
N PHE A 130 17.37 -2.57 -8.49
CA PHE A 130 16.98 -3.96 -8.82
C PHE A 130 16.13 -4.67 -7.75
N GLN A 131 15.45 -3.91 -6.90
CA GLN A 131 14.54 -4.43 -5.88
C GLN A 131 13.15 -3.83 -6.08
N ALA A 132 12.12 -4.61 -5.75
CA ALA A 132 10.76 -4.12 -5.66
C ALA A 132 10.63 -3.16 -4.46
N PRO A 133 9.72 -2.17 -4.50
CA PRO A 133 9.50 -1.26 -3.39
C PRO A 133 9.06 -2.04 -2.15
N PHE A 134 9.67 -1.74 -1.00
CA PHE A 134 9.20 -2.27 0.27
C PHE A 134 7.84 -1.65 0.58
N THR A 135 6.78 -2.43 0.35
CA THR A 135 5.40 -1.96 0.50
C THR A 135 4.58 -2.76 1.50
N ASN A 136 3.72 -2.05 2.22
CA ASN A 136 2.76 -2.61 3.16
C ASN A 136 1.34 -2.12 2.82
N ILE A 137 0.36 -2.98 2.95
CA ILE A 137 -1.05 -2.59 2.91
C ILE A 137 -1.76 -3.05 4.17
N THR A 138 -2.57 -2.17 4.77
CA THR A 138 -3.46 -2.53 5.89
C THR A 138 -4.86 -2.78 5.37
N LEU A 139 -5.44 -3.91 5.78
CA LEU A 139 -6.75 -4.40 5.37
C LEU A 139 -7.66 -4.45 6.61
N ASP A 140 -8.82 -3.82 6.51
CA ASP A 140 -9.76 -3.68 7.62
C ASP A 140 -10.64 -4.90 7.81
N LEU A 141 -10.94 -5.66 6.73
CA LEU A 141 -11.88 -6.79 6.67
C LEU A 141 -13.34 -6.42 6.92
N ILE A 142 -13.61 -5.49 7.83
CA ILE A 142 -14.91 -4.91 8.14
C ILE A 142 -14.80 -3.40 8.01
N VAL A 143 -15.82 -2.75 7.45
CA VAL A 143 -15.84 -1.28 7.33
C VAL A 143 -15.61 -0.66 8.73
N PRO A 144 -14.52 0.10 8.92
CA PRO A 144 -14.22 0.68 10.22
C PRO A 144 -15.19 1.80 10.56
N LYS A 145 -15.56 1.92 11.85
CA LYS A 145 -16.56 2.89 12.34
C LYS A 145 -16.25 4.34 11.96
N TYR A 146 -14.97 4.71 11.87
CA TYR A 146 -14.55 6.07 11.52
C TYR A 146 -14.72 6.40 10.02
N TYR A 147 -14.86 5.40 9.15
CA TYR A 147 -15.21 5.60 7.73
C TYR A 147 -16.67 5.29 7.41
N ALA A 148 -17.37 4.50 8.24
CA ALA A 148 -18.69 3.96 7.96
C ALA A 148 -19.70 4.97 7.37
N ASP A 149 -19.81 6.17 7.95
CA ASP A 149 -20.75 7.22 7.53
C ASP A 149 -20.15 8.25 6.56
N GLN A 150 -18.87 8.12 6.19
CA GLN A 150 -18.25 9.00 5.21
C GLN A 150 -18.65 8.59 3.79
N GLY A 151 -18.87 9.57 2.93
CA GLY A 151 -19.16 9.35 1.51
C GLY A 151 -17.96 8.75 0.77
N VAL A 152 -18.20 7.76 -0.08
CA VAL A 152 -17.13 7.10 -0.84
C VAL A 152 -16.56 8.03 -1.91
N VAL A 153 -15.29 7.89 -2.24
CA VAL A 153 -14.61 8.71 -3.26
C VAL A 153 -14.48 7.94 -4.57
N ILE A 154 -15.08 8.48 -5.65
CA ILE A 154 -14.93 7.95 -7.01
C ILE A 154 -14.60 9.11 -7.95
N GLY A 155 -13.52 9.01 -8.72
CA GLY A 155 -13.14 10.05 -9.67
C GLY A 155 -12.86 11.40 -9.02
N GLY A 156 -12.35 11.41 -7.79
CA GLY A 156 -12.06 12.64 -7.03
C GLY A 156 -13.29 13.33 -6.46
N LYS A 157 -14.44 12.65 -6.42
CA LYS A 157 -15.69 13.20 -5.90
C LYS A 157 -16.28 12.29 -4.84
N VAL A 158 -16.61 12.89 -3.71
CA VAL A 158 -17.41 12.27 -2.66
C VAL A 158 -18.80 11.99 -3.21
N GLN A 159 -19.27 10.77 -3.02
CA GLN A 159 -20.58 10.29 -3.45
C GLN A 159 -21.59 10.32 -2.30
N SER A 160 -22.88 10.17 -2.61
CA SER A 160 -23.94 10.10 -1.59
C SER A 160 -23.96 8.78 -0.80
N LYS A 161 -23.47 7.69 -1.41
CA LYS A 161 -23.28 6.40 -0.72
C LYS A 161 -22.09 6.45 0.22
N THR A 162 -22.19 5.72 1.31
CA THR A 162 -21.21 5.75 2.41
C THR A 162 -20.47 4.42 2.50
N TYR A 163 -19.27 4.40 3.11
CA TYR A 163 -18.46 3.17 3.15
C TYR A 163 -19.17 1.97 3.80
N LYS A 164 -20.10 2.17 4.74
CA LYS A 164 -20.89 1.08 5.34
C LYS A 164 -21.75 0.29 4.33
N ASP A 165 -22.01 0.86 3.16
CA ASP A 165 -22.82 0.23 2.10
C ASP A 165 -22.02 -0.76 1.22
N PHE A 166 -20.74 -1.02 1.56
CA PHE A 166 -19.78 -1.74 0.70
C PHE A 166 -19.11 -2.96 1.35
N GLN A 167 -19.70 -3.51 2.42
CA GLN A 167 -19.13 -4.69 3.09
C GLN A 167 -19.04 -5.91 2.15
N GLU A 168 -20.02 -6.10 1.26
CA GLU A 168 -20.01 -7.20 0.28
C GLU A 168 -18.83 -7.08 -0.70
N GLU A 169 -18.52 -5.85 -1.13
CA GLU A 169 -17.37 -5.58 -1.99
C GLU A 169 -16.05 -5.71 -1.25
N ILE A 170 -15.97 -5.37 0.05
CA ILE A 170 -14.78 -5.64 0.89
C ILE A 170 -14.56 -7.15 1.04
N ASN A 171 -15.61 -7.93 1.26
CA ASN A 171 -15.50 -9.40 1.33
C ASN A 171 -15.02 -9.97 -0.01
N THR A 172 -15.56 -9.47 -1.12
CA THR A 172 -15.16 -9.85 -2.49
C THR A 172 -13.70 -9.52 -2.77
N PHE A 173 -13.26 -8.33 -2.37
CA PHE A 173 -11.88 -7.87 -2.49
C PHE A 173 -10.93 -8.79 -1.73
N ASN A 174 -11.19 -9.03 -0.43
CA ASN A 174 -10.31 -9.81 0.43
C ASN A 174 -10.23 -11.26 -0.03
N LYS A 175 -11.37 -11.89 -0.38
CA LYS A 175 -11.38 -13.24 -0.95
C LYS A 175 -10.49 -13.36 -2.18
N ALA A 176 -10.63 -12.42 -3.12
CA ALA A 176 -9.82 -12.40 -4.33
C ALA A 176 -8.34 -12.17 -4.03
N LEU A 177 -8.01 -11.30 -3.07
CA LEU A 177 -6.62 -11.05 -2.67
C LEU A 177 -5.99 -12.29 -2.01
N PHE A 178 -6.70 -12.99 -1.12
CA PHE A 178 -6.20 -14.23 -0.50
C PHE A 178 -5.84 -15.26 -1.58
N GLU A 179 -6.72 -15.48 -2.56
CA GLU A 179 -6.46 -16.42 -3.65
C GLU A 179 -5.23 -16.02 -4.47
N VAL A 180 -5.07 -14.74 -4.82
CA VAL A 180 -3.90 -14.26 -5.56
C VAL A 180 -2.60 -14.45 -4.78
N MET A 181 -2.61 -14.17 -3.48
CA MET A 181 -1.43 -14.32 -2.62
C MET A 181 -1.04 -15.80 -2.43
N MET A 182 -2.02 -16.69 -2.33
CA MET A 182 -1.80 -18.15 -2.23
C MET A 182 -1.36 -18.79 -3.54
N GLU A 183 -1.88 -18.34 -4.69
CA GLU A 183 -1.47 -18.85 -6.01
C GLU A 183 0.01 -18.60 -6.29
N GLY A 184 0.54 -17.48 -5.80
CA GLY A 184 1.94 -17.13 -5.94
C GLY A 184 2.36 -16.82 -7.38
N ASP A 185 3.67 -16.82 -7.61
CA ASP A 185 4.25 -16.54 -8.92
C ASP A 185 4.10 -17.71 -9.91
N ALA A 186 4.69 -17.59 -11.09
CA ALA A 186 4.64 -18.64 -12.13
C ALA A 186 5.21 -20.00 -11.69
N LYS A 187 5.91 -20.09 -10.55
CA LYS A 187 6.43 -21.30 -9.93
C LYS A 187 5.74 -21.64 -8.60
N GLY A 188 4.67 -20.94 -8.25
CA GLY A 188 3.94 -21.09 -6.99
C GLY A 188 4.68 -20.52 -5.78
N ARG A 189 5.68 -19.64 -5.97
CA ARG A 189 6.38 -18.99 -4.86
C ARG A 189 5.57 -17.81 -4.36
N VAL A 190 5.55 -17.61 -3.05
CA VAL A 190 4.85 -16.47 -2.45
C VAL A 190 5.41 -15.14 -2.95
N PHE A 191 4.53 -14.18 -3.21
CA PHE A 191 4.94 -12.80 -3.44
C PHE A 191 5.43 -12.18 -2.14
N THR A 192 6.50 -11.39 -2.23
CA THR A 192 7.04 -10.68 -1.06
C THR A 192 6.22 -9.44 -0.73
N PHE A 193 5.68 -8.77 -1.76
CA PHE A 193 4.98 -7.51 -1.63
C PHE A 193 3.56 -7.53 -2.24
N PRO A 194 2.68 -6.58 -1.86
CA PRO A 194 2.81 -5.82 -0.63
C PRO A 194 2.66 -6.77 0.56
N ILE A 195 3.30 -6.45 1.68
CA ILE A 195 3.09 -7.21 2.93
C ILE A 195 1.68 -6.86 3.44
N PRO A 196 0.75 -7.83 3.52
CA PRO A 196 -0.59 -7.57 4.02
C PRO A 196 -0.58 -7.54 5.56
N THR A 197 -1.29 -6.57 6.14
CA THR A 197 -1.53 -6.48 7.59
C THR A 197 -3.04 -6.42 7.81
N TYR A 198 -3.57 -7.38 8.56
CA TYR A 198 -5.01 -7.47 8.85
C TYR A 198 -5.32 -6.95 10.24
N ASN A 199 -6.32 -6.09 10.35
CA ASN A 199 -6.78 -5.56 11.63
C ASN A 199 -7.61 -6.59 12.38
N ILE A 200 -7.16 -7.00 13.58
CA ILE A 200 -7.94 -7.84 14.50
C ILE A 200 -8.40 -6.96 15.66
N THR A 201 -9.71 -6.82 15.80
CA THR A 201 -10.35 -6.03 16.86
C THR A 201 -10.90 -6.95 17.97
N LYS A 202 -11.37 -6.35 19.08
CA LYS A 202 -11.95 -7.12 20.20
C LYS A 202 -13.22 -7.88 19.81
N ASP A 203 -13.92 -7.41 18.80
CA ASP A 203 -15.17 -7.93 18.24
C ASP A 203 -14.96 -8.71 16.94
N PHE A 204 -13.72 -9.16 16.67
CA PHE A 204 -13.39 -9.94 15.50
C PHE A 204 -14.15 -11.27 15.46
N ASP A 205 -14.85 -11.52 14.36
CA ASP A 205 -15.61 -12.74 14.13
C ASP A 205 -14.70 -13.85 13.58
N TRP A 206 -14.19 -14.69 14.48
CA TRP A 206 -13.29 -15.81 14.16
C TRP A 206 -13.93 -16.88 13.29
N GLU A 207 -15.25 -17.01 13.32
CA GLU A 207 -16.02 -18.02 12.59
C GLU A 207 -16.57 -17.48 11.26
N ASN A 208 -16.13 -16.28 10.84
CA ASN A 208 -16.60 -15.67 9.60
C ASN A 208 -16.09 -16.47 8.38
N PRO A 209 -16.99 -17.10 7.59
CA PRO A 209 -16.59 -17.92 6.46
C PRO A 209 -15.92 -17.13 5.32
N ASN A 210 -16.07 -15.80 5.30
CA ASN A 210 -15.34 -14.96 4.34
C ASN A 210 -13.83 -14.88 4.65
N LEU A 211 -13.41 -15.29 5.84
CA LEU A 211 -12.02 -15.27 6.30
C LEU A 211 -11.31 -16.61 6.13
N ASP A 212 -11.98 -17.64 5.61
CA ASP A 212 -11.35 -18.96 5.37
C ASP A 212 -10.04 -18.86 4.58
N GLY A 213 -9.98 -17.97 3.58
CA GLY A 213 -8.77 -17.73 2.80
C GLY A 213 -7.61 -17.12 3.60
N LEU A 214 -7.90 -16.30 4.62
CA LEU A 214 -6.90 -15.71 5.50
C LEU A 214 -6.18 -16.79 6.32
N TRP A 215 -6.93 -17.77 6.82
CA TRP A 215 -6.39 -18.89 7.58
C TRP A 215 -5.51 -19.80 6.73
N HIS A 216 -5.96 -20.12 5.51
CA HIS A 216 -5.16 -20.92 4.57
C HIS A 216 -3.88 -20.22 4.11
N MET A 217 -3.90 -18.90 3.99
CA MET A 217 -2.71 -18.13 3.59
C MET A 217 -1.65 -18.05 4.70
N THR A 218 -2.05 -18.23 5.97
CA THR A 218 -1.16 -18.05 7.14
C THR A 218 -0.71 -19.36 7.80
N GLY A 219 -1.28 -20.50 7.42
CA GLY A 219 -0.91 -21.85 7.90
C GLY A 219 0.01 -22.58 6.93
#